data_AF-A0AAC9FQX2-F1
#
_entry.id   AF-A0AAC9FQX2-F1
#
_cell.length_a   1.000
_cell.length_b   1.000
_cell.length_c   1.000
_cell.angle_alpha   90.00
_cell.angle_beta   90.00
_cell.angle_gamma   90.00
#
_symmetry.space_group_name_H-M   'P 1'
#
loop_
_entity.id
_entity.type
_entity.pdbx_description
1 polymer ?
#
loop_
_entity_poly.entity_id
_entity_poly.type
_entity_poly.pdbx_seq_one_letter_code
_entity_poly.pdbx_strand_id
1 'polypeptide(L)'
;MVFLAITPEGLQRALQLASDANLPIWCGSDAVSDAEYSKLAGRNVSRFVYPLHGASAEVLQGAVDTIAEHHPGEQVWVEHAPRPSH
;
A
#
# COMPACT_ATOMS: atom_id res chain seq x y z
N MET A 1 1.37 9.83 -9.19
CA MET A 1 1.98 8.52 -8.86
C MET A 1 1.27 7.93 -7.66
N VAL A 2 1.30 6.62 -7.48
CA VAL A 2 0.69 5.91 -6.33
C VAL A 2 1.74 5.04 -5.65
N PHE A 3 1.75 4.99 -4.31
CA PHE A 3 2.59 4.05 -3.56
C PHE A 3 1.77 2.82 -3.16
N LEU A 4 2.33 1.63 -3.34
CA LEU A 4 1.82 0.38 -2.78
C LEU A 4 2.81 -0.12 -1.71
N ALA A 5 2.42 0.01 -0.44
CA ALA A 5 3.18 -0.48 0.70
C ALA A 5 2.61 -1.82 1.21
N ILE A 6 3.45 -2.84 1.28
CA ILE A 6 3.06 -4.20 1.64
C ILE A 6 3.51 -4.58 3.06
N THR A 7 4.34 -3.77 3.71
CA THR A 7 4.76 -3.95 5.10
C THR A 7 4.39 -2.76 5.99
N PRO A 8 4.35 -2.91 7.33
CA PRO A 8 4.18 -1.78 8.23
C PRO A 8 5.27 -0.71 8.08
N GLU A 9 6.53 -1.12 7.91
CA GLU A 9 7.66 -0.22 7.71
C GLU A 9 7.56 0.54 6.38
N GLY A 10 7.17 -0.17 5.32
CA GLY A 10 6.92 0.39 3.99
C GLY A 10 5.79 1.41 4.03
N LEU A 11 4.72 1.15 4.77
CA LEU A 11 3.61 2.10 4.92
C LEU A 11 4.08 3.37 5.64
N GLN A 12 4.83 3.25 6.74
CA GLN A 12 5.37 4.42 7.43
C GLN A 12 6.25 5.27 6.49
N ARG A 13 7.06 4.61 5.65
CA ARG A 13 7.89 5.30 4.67
C ARG A 13 7.07 5.97 3.57
N ALA A 14 6.05 5.30 3.04
CA ALA A 14 5.15 5.87 2.04
C ALA A 14 4.42 7.10 2.60
N LEU A 15 3.96 7.04 3.86
CA LEU A 15 3.31 8.17 4.55
C LEU A 15 4.24 9.39 4.68
N GLN A 16 5.54 9.18 4.91
CA GLN A 16 6.52 10.26 4.94
C GLN A 16 6.81 10.84 3.56
N LEU A 17 6.92 10.00 2.53
CA LEU A 17 7.22 10.45 1.16
C LEU A 17 6.04 11.13 0.48
N ALA A 18 4.82 10.72 0.81
CA ALA A 18 3.60 11.23 0.21
C ALA A 18 3.05 12.49 0.90
N SER A 19 3.58 12.90 2.07
CA SER A 19 2.97 13.94 2.92
C SER A 19 2.81 15.27 2.21
N ASP A 20 3.85 15.71 1.50
CA ASP A 20 3.94 17.08 0.99
C ASP A 20 3.06 17.29 -0.24
N ALA A 21 2.81 16.23 -0.99
CA ALA A 21 2.01 16.25 -2.22
C ALA A 21 0.67 15.48 -2.07
N ASN A 22 0.34 15.02 -0.86
CA ASN A 22 -0.85 14.20 -0.56
C ASN A 22 -1.06 13.05 -1.56
N LEU A 23 0.03 12.37 -1.92
CA LEU A 23 0.01 11.32 -2.94
C LEU A 23 -0.78 10.10 -2.46
N PRO A 24 -1.53 9.41 -3.35
CA PRO A 24 -2.26 8.20 -2.97
C PRO A 24 -1.32 7.10 -2.49
N ILE A 25 -1.70 6.47 -1.37
CA ILE A 25 -1.05 5.29 -0.82
C ILE A 25 -2.07 4.17 -0.74
N TRP A 26 -1.68 2.98 -1.17
CA TRP A 26 -2.40 1.74 -0.97
C TRP A 26 -1.56 0.81 -0.10
N CYS A 27 -2.23 0.03 0.76
CA CYS A 27 -1.55 -0.92 1.63
C CYS A 27 -2.34 -2.20 1.89
N GLY A 28 -1.64 -3.27 2.27
CA GLY A 28 -2.25 -4.53 2.68
C GLY A 28 -2.94 -4.44 4.05
N SER A 29 -3.85 -5.37 4.34
CA SER A 29 -4.53 -5.43 5.65
C SER A 29 -3.58 -5.69 6.82
N ASP A 30 -2.39 -6.22 6.53
CA ASP A 30 -1.31 -6.57 7.45
C ASP A 30 -0.24 -5.48 7.58
N ALA A 31 -0.27 -4.45 6.73
CA ALA A 31 0.62 -3.29 6.86
C ALA A 31 0.16 -2.34 7.98
N VAL A 32 -1.12 -2.39 8.38
CA VAL A 32 -1.68 -1.53 9.43
C VAL A 32 -2.90 -2.17 10.07
N SER A 33 -3.00 -2.08 11.39
CA SER A 33 -4.18 -2.55 12.13
C SER A 33 -5.40 -1.67 11.87
N ASP A 34 -6.62 -2.17 12.13
CA ASP A 34 -7.84 -1.36 11.97
C ASP A 34 -7.84 -0.09 12.83
N ALA A 35 -7.28 -0.20 14.04
CA ALA A 35 -7.17 0.91 14.97
C ALA A 35 -6.21 1.99 14.46
N GLU A 36 -5.05 1.59 13.91
CA GLU A 36 -4.10 2.53 13.32
C GLU A 36 -4.60 3.10 11.98
N TYR A 37 -5.29 2.29 11.17
CA TYR A 37 -5.89 2.75 9.92
C TYR A 37 -6.95 3.83 10.16
N SER A 38 -7.76 3.67 11.20
CA SER A 38 -8.76 4.67 11.60
C SER A 38 -8.12 6.03 11.94
N LYS A 39 -6.88 6.05 12.45
CA LYS A 39 -6.12 7.28 12.72
C LYS A 39 -5.57 7.94 11.45
N LEU A 40 -5.58 7.24 10.31
CA LEU A 40 -5.20 7.78 9.00
C LEU A 40 -6.38 8.45 8.28
N ALA A 41 -7.55 8.55 8.91
CA ALA A 41 -8.70 9.26 8.34
C ALA A 41 -8.32 10.69 7.91
N GLY A 42 -8.70 11.08 6.69
CA GLY A 42 -8.35 12.37 6.08
C GLY A 42 -7.00 12.36 5.34
N ARG A 43 -6.21 11.28 5.42
CA ARG A 43 -5.05 11.05 4.56
C ARG A 43 -5.48 10.30 3.30
N ASN A 44 -4.73 10.46 2.22
CA ASN A 44 -4.96 9.75 0.96
C ASN A 44 -4.44 8.29 1.02
N VAL A 45 -5.01 7.49 1.94
CA VAL A 45 -4.61 6.11 2.19
C VAL A 45 -5.80 5.18 2.00
N SER A 46 -5.64 4.19 1.12
CA SER A 46 -6.57 3.08 0.93
C SER A 46 -5.94 1.78 1.46
N ARG A 47 -6.77 0.89 2.01
CA ARG A 47 -6.32 -0.39 2.56
C ARG A 47 -7.09 -1.55 1.94
N PHE A 48 -6.36 -2.51 1.37
CA PHE A 48 -6.93 -3.77 0.94
C PHE A 48 -7.41 -4.59 2.12
N VAL A 49 -8.46 -5.39 1.92
CA VAL A 49 -9.02 -6.27 2.97
C VAL A 49 -8.25 -7.58 3.14
N TYR A 50 -7.16 -7.77 2.39
CA TYR A 50 -6.32 -8.96 2.39
C TYR A 50 -4.85 -8.58 2.59
N PRO A 51 -4.02 -9.51 3.13
CA PRO A 51 -2.61 -9.23 3.37
C PRO A 51 -1.82 -9.19 2.07
N LEU A 52 -0.79 -8.36 2.03
CA LEU A 52 0.13 -8.26 0.89
C LEU A 52 1.56 -8.63 1.25
N HIS A 53 1.92 -8.69 2.54
CA HIS A 53 3.25 -9.10 2.94
C HIS A 53 3.46 -10.58 2.59
N GLY A 54 4.50 -10.86 1.81
CA GLY A 54 4.84 -12.23 1.41
C GLY A 54 3.95 -12.82 0.33
N ALA A 55 3.01 -12.02 -0.22
CA ALA A 55 2.10 -12.45 -1.27
C ALA A 55 2.82 -12.98 -2.53
N SER A 56 2.09 -13.75 -3.34
CA SER A 56 2.58 -14.19 -4.64
C SER A 56 2.68 -12.99 -5.60
N ALA A 57 3.48 -13.13 -6.66
CA ALA A 57 3.57 -12.11 -7.69
C ALA A 57 2.21 -11.85 -8.36
N GLU A 58 1.39 -12.90 -8.52
CA GLU A 58 0.04 -12.79 -9.08
C GLU A 58 -0.90 -11.96 -8.20
N VAL A 59 -0.84 -12.14 -6.87
CA VAL A 59 -1.65 -11.34 -5.92
C VAL A 59 -1.18 -9.88 -5.93
N LEU A 60 0.13 -9.64 -5.94
CA LEU A 60 0.66 -8.28 -6.05
C LEU A 60 0.25 -7.62 -7.37
N GLN A 61 0.26 -8.36 -8.48
CA GLN A 61 -0.19 -7.85 -9.76
C GLN A 61 -1.69 -7.51 -9.73
N GLY A 62 -2.54 -8.36 -9.14
CA GLY A 62 -3.97 -8.06 -8.98
C GLY A 62 -4.23 -6.80 -8.14
N ALA A 63 -3.41 -6.56 -7.11
CA ALA A 63 -3.47 -5.33 -6.33
C ALA A 63 -3.08 -4.10 -7.18
N VAL A 64 -2.04 -4.22 -8.02
CA VAL A 64 -1.62 -3.18 -8.96
C VAL A 64 -2.72 -2.89 -9.99
N ASP A 65 -3.37 -3.92 -10.52
CA ASP A 65 -4.46 -3.77 -11.49
C ASP A 65 -5.65 -3.03 -10.85
N THR A 66 -6.01 -3.39 -9.61
CA THR A 66 -7.03 -2.66 -8.83
C THR A 66 -6.66 -1.19 -8.66
N ILE A 67 -5.39 -0.89 -8.34
CA ILE A 67 -4.92 0.49 -8.22
C ILE A 67 -5.05 1.24 -9.55
N ALA A 68 -4.74 0.58 -10.67
CA ALA A 68 -4.83 1.18 -12.00
C ALA A 68 -6.28 1.51 -12.41
N GLU A 69 -7.26 0.71 -11.96
CA GLU A 69 -8.69 1.01 -12.14
C GLU A 69 -9.11 2.28 -11.37
N HIS A 70 -8.58 2.47 -10.16
CA HIS A 70 -8.87 3.64 -9.31
C HIS A 70 -8.07 4.88 -9.68
N HIS A 71 -6.87 4.72 -10.23
CA HIS A 71 -5.95 5.80 -10.60
C HIS A 71 -5.43 5.61 -12.05
N PRO A 72 -6.29 5.79 -13.07
CA PRO A 72 -5.92 5.55 -14.46
C PRO A 72 -4.76 6.44 -14.93
N GLY A 73 -3.74 5.84 -15.55
CA GLY A 73 -2.58 6.54 -16.09
C GLY A 73 -1.49 6.89 -15.07
N GLU A 74 -1.70 6.56 -13.78
CA GLU A 74 -0.71 6.80 -12.74
C GLU A 74 0.31 5.66 -12.63
N GLN A 75 1.58 6.02 -12.39
CA GLN A 75 2.63 5.04 -12.10
C GLN A 75 2.49 4.52 -10.67
N VAL A 76 2.55 3.19 -10.50
CA VAL A 76 2.49 2.52 -9.19
C VAL A 76 3.91 2.13 -8.75
N TRP A 77 4.33 2.67 -7.61
CA TRP A 77 5.57 2.30 -6.93
C TRP A 77 5.27 1.20 -5.92
N VAL A 78 5.69 -0.02 -6.21
CA VAL A 78 5.47 -1.17 -5.33
C VAL A 78 6.67 -1.33 -4.41
N GLU A 79 6.41 -1.42 -3.10
CA GLU A 79 7.42 -1.80 -2.13
C GLU A 79 7.98 -3.18 -2.46
N HIS A 80 9.31 -3.27 -2.52
CA HIS A 80 10.01 -4.55 -2.57
C HIS A 80 10.45 -4.95 -1.17
N ALA A 81 9.73 -5.89 -0.55
CA ALA A 81 10.07 -6.45 0.75
C ALA A 81 10.54 -7.92 0.62
N PRO A 82 11.58 -8.33 1.36
CA PRO A 82 11.96 -9.74 1.42
C PRO A 82 10.82 -10.56 2.01
N ARG A 83 10.56 -11.75 1.44
CA ARG A 83 9.57 -12.66 2.03
C ARG A 83 10.05 -13.09 3.41
N PRO A 84 9.18 -13.10 4.44
CA PRO A 84 9.55 -13.63 5.74
C PRO A 84 9.91 -15.12 5.59
N SER A 85 11.05 -15.50 6.15
CA SER A 85 11.46 -16.90 6.26
C SER A 85 10.50 -17.61 7.21
N HIS A 86 9.83 -18.66 6.75
CA HIS A 86 9.00 -19.56 7.58
C HIS A 86 9.84 -20.36 8.56
#